data_AF-A0A957U6K6-F1
#
_entry.id   AF-A0A957U6K6-F1
#
_cell.length_a   1.000
_cell.length_b   1.000
_cell.length_c   1.000
_cell.angle_alpha   90.00
_cell.angle_beta   90.00
_cell.angle_gamma   90.00
#
_symmetry.space_group_name_H-M   'P 1'
#
loop_
_entity.id
_entity.type
_entity.pdbx_description
1 polymer ?
#
loop_
_entity_poly.entity_id
_entity_poly.type
_entity_poly.pdbx_seq_one_letter_code
_entity_poly.pdbx_strand_id
1 'polypeptide(L)'
;MHMIGRTLKYAGWALLVVMGLGLLTAISLFLATRGSYVVPATVTADSTLPSVEIDGIRFHAETHGEPADPVVVVVHGGPGGDYGYLLSLAELADRYHVVFYDQRSAGLSPRVPAD
;
A
#
# COMPACT_ATOMS: atom_id res chain seq x y z
N MET A 1 -18.35 -56.83 -9.26
CA MET A 1 -18.34 -55.98 -8.04
C MET A 1 -16.97 -55.75 -7.40
N HIS A 2 -15.95 -56.60 -7.62
CA HIS A 2 -14.63 -56.49 -6.95
C HIS A 2 -13.64 -55.48 -7.57
N MET A 3 -13.91 -54.95 -8.77
CA MET A 3 -13.08 -53.91 -9.43
C MET A 3 -13.48 -52.49 -9.02
N ILE A 4 -14.79 -52.21 -8.94
CA ILE A 4 -15.34 -50.88 -8.59
C ILE A 4 -14.88 -50.39 -7.21
N GLY A 5 -14.75 -51.31 -6.24
CA GLY A 5 -14.26 -50.96 -4.91
C GLY A 5 -12.76 -50.66 -4.85
N ARG A 6 -11.94 -51.15 -5.79
CA ARG A 6 -10.50 -50.86 -5.86
C ARG A 6 -10.26 -49.49 -6.50
N THR A 7 -10.94 -49.21 -7.60
CA THR A 7 -10.86 -47.91 -8.29
C THR A 7 -11.31 -46.76 -7.39
N LEU A 8 -12.39 -46.94 -6.63
CA LEU A 8 -12.89 -45.91 -5.70
C LEU A 8 -11.90 -45.63 -4.56
N LYS A 9 -11.20 -46.66 -4.06
CA LYS A 9 -10.13 -46.51 -3.05
C LYS A 9 -8.93 -45.75 -3.59
N TYR A 10 -8.44 -46.09 -4.79
CA TYR A 10 -7.30 -45.38 -5.39
C TYR A 10 -7.65 -43.93 -5.75
N ALA A 11 -8.88 -43.67 -6.20
CA ALA A 11 -9.36 -42.31 -6.42
C ALA A 11 -9.41 -41.49 -5.13
N GLY A 12 -9.86 -42.08 -4.02
CA GLY A 12 -9.83 -41.44 -2.69
C GLY A 12 -8.40 -41.15 -2.21
N TRP A 13 -7.47 -42.08 -2.39
CA TRP A 13 -6.05 -41.87 -2.08
C TRP A 13 -5.42 -40.78 -2.93
N ALA A 14 -5.69 -40.76 -4.25
CA ALA A 14 -5.21 -39.72 -5.14
C ALA A 14 -5.73 -38.33 -4.70
N LEU A 15 -7.01 -38.24 -4.34
CA LEU A 15 -7.60 -37.00 -3.82
C LEU A 15 -6.92 -36.54 -2.53
N LEU A 16 -6.69 -37.45 -1.57
CA LEU A 16 -6.00 -37.12 -0.32
C LEU A 16 -4.56 -36.63 -0.56
N VAL A 17 -3.84 -37.24 -1.49
CA VAL A 17 -2.48 -36.81 -1.88
C VAL A 17 -2.51 -35.41 -2.47
N VAL A 18 -3.44 -35.13 -3.39
CA VAL A 18 -3.59 -33.78 -3.99
C VAL A 18 -3.95 -32.74 -2.92
N MET A 19 -4.89 -33.05 -2.02
CA MET A 19 -5.24 -32.16 -0.92
C MET A 19 -4.06 -31.92 0.04
N GLY A 20 -3.30 -32.98 0.35
CA GLY A 20 -2.10 -32.89 1.19
C GLY A 20 -1.01 -32.02 0.56
N LEU A 21 -0.75 -32.20 -0.74
CA LEU A 21 0.17 -31.35 -1.51
C LEU A 21 -0.29 -29.89 -1.53
N GLY A 22 -1.58 -29.64 -1.72
CA GLY A 22 -2.16 -28.29 -1.68
C GLY A 22 -1.99 -27.63 -0.32
N LEU A 23 -2.28 -28.36 0.77
CA LEU A 23 -2.12 -27.86 2.13
C LEU A 23 -0.65 -27.60 2.47
N LEU A 24 0.25 -28.52 2.11
CA LEU A 24 1.70 -28.33 2.27
C LEU A 24 2.17 -27.09 1.52
N THR A 25 1.73 -26.89 0.27
CA THR A 25 2.06 -25.70 -0.53
C THR A 25 1.56 -24.42 0.16
N ALA A 26 0.31 -24.41 0.64
CA ALA A 26 -0.26 -23.25 1.32
C ALA A 26 0.49 -22.92 2.63
N ILE A 27 0.84 -23.94 3.44
CA ILE A 27 1.63 -23.77 4.66
C ILE A 27 3.02 -23.24 4.33
N SER A 28 3.69 -23.81 3.31
CA SER A 28 4.99 -23.34 2.85
C SER A 28 4.94 -21.89 2.39
N LEU A 29 3.92 -21.49 1.61
CA LEU A 29 3.74 -20.10 1.18
C LEU A 29 3.48 -19.18 2.38
N PHE A 30 2.63 -19.57 3.33
CA PHE A 30 2.38 -18.78 4.53
C PHE A 30 3.66 -18.59 5.37
N LEU A 31 4.43 -19.66 5.57
CA LEU A 31 5.70 -19.60 6.31
C LEU A 31 6.81 -18.86 5.55
N ALA A 32 6.78 -18.87 4.21
CA ALA A 32 7.75 -18.15 3.38
C ALA A 32 7.41 -16.66 3.24
N THR A 33 6.13 -16.29 3.32
CA THR A 33 5.67 -14.91 3.15
C THR A 33 5.42 -14.19 4.47
N ARG A 34 5.34 -14.89 5.60
CA ARG A 34 5.29 -14.25 6.92
C ARG A 34 6.55 -13.42 7.15
N GLY A 35 6.37 -12.23 7.71
CA GLY A 35 7.47 -11.36 8.08
C GLY A 35 6.99 -10.19 8.92
N SER A 36 7.94 -9.48 9.50
CA SER A 36 7.67 -8.18 10.10
C SER A 36 7.69 -7.15 8.98
N TYR A 37 6.54 -6.55 8.69
CA TYR A 37 6.46 -5.43 7.76
C TYR A 37 6.67 -4.15 8.55
N VAL A 38 7.72 -3.41 8.21
CA VAL A 38 7.95 -2.08 8.79
C VAL A 38 7.08 -1.11 8.02
N VAL A 39 6.14 -0.50 8.73
CA VAL A 39 5.36 0.61 8.20
C VAL A 39 6.19 1.89 8.38
N PRO A 40 6.42 2.68 7.32
CA PRO A 40 7.15 3.94 7.44
C PRO A 40 6.56 4.87 8.50
N ALA A 41 7.44 5.56 9.22
CA ALA A 41 7.05 6.62 10.14
C ALA A 41 6.32 7.73 9.37
N THR A 42 5.20 8.18 9.91
CA THR A 42 4.44 9.32 9.38
C THR A 42 5.01 10.62 9.93
N VAL A 43 4.55 11.76 9.42
CA VAL A 43 4.89 13.11 9.90
C VAL A 43 4.61 13.36 11.39
N THR A 44 3.80 12.50 12.01
CA THR A 44 3.53 12.49 13.46
C THR A 44 4.68 11.89 14.28
N ALA A 45 5.42 10.95 13.71
CA ALA A 45 6.52 10.23 14.38
C ALA A 45 7.90 10.69 13.88
N ASP A 46 7.98 11.23 12.67
CA ASP A 46 9.21 11.77 12.08
C ASP A 46 8.99 13.24 11.66
N SER A 47 9.61 14.15 12.40
CA SER A 47 9.54 15.60 12.12
C SER A 47 10.47 16.07 11.02
N THR A 48 11.32 15.18 10.47
CA THR A 48 12.23 15.52 9.36
C THR A 48 11.55 15.45 8.00
N LEU A 49 10.38 14.80 7.93
CA LEU A 49 9.58 14.69 6.71
C LEU A 49 9.01 16.06 6.30
N PRO A 50 9.00 16.37 4.99
CA PRO A 50 8.44 17.61 4.48
C PRO A 50 6.93 17.63 4.79
N SER A 51 6.46 18.72 5.36
CA SER A 51 5.10 18.78 5.88
C SER A 51 4.52 20.19 5.91
N VAL A 52 3.19 20.25 5.95
CA VAL A 52 2.41 21.47 6.15
C VAL A 52 1.43 21.25 7.30
N GLU A 53 1.25 22.26 8.15
CA GLU A 53 0.26 22.22 9.22
C GLU A 53 -0.99 23.00 8.79
N ILE A 54 -2.14 22.32 8.80
CA ILE A 54 -3.44 22.88 8.43
C ILE A 54 -4.44 22.46 9.50
N ASP A 55 -5.12 23.43 10.12
CA ASP A 55 -6.10 23.20 11.19
C ASP A 55 -5.58 22.31 12.35
N GLY A 56 -4.30 22.49 12.70
CA GLY A 56 -3.63 21.72 13.77
C GLY A 56 -3.29 20.28 13.38
N ILE A 57 -3.43 19.90 12.10
CA ILE A 57 -3.04 18.60 11.57
C ILE A 57 -1.83 18.79 10.67
N ARG A 58 -0.75 18.06 10.95
CA ARG A 58 0.44 18.01 10.11
C ARG A 58 0.25 16.99 9.00
N PHE A 59 0.25 17.43 7.75
CA PHE A 59 0.19 16.57 6.56
C PHE A 59 1.57 16.41 5.94
N HIS A 60 1.85 15.25 5.36
CA HIS A 60 3.02 15.08 4.48
C HIS A 60 2.79 15.86 3.20
N ALA A 61 3.69 16.80 2.89
CA ALA A 61 3.55 17.68 1.75
C ALA A 61 4.89 18.26 1.32
N GLU A 62 5.06 18.45 0.01
CA GLU A 62 6.23 19.11 -0.58
C GLU A 62 5.79 20.04 -1.72
N THR A 63 6.65 21.02 -2.02
CA THR A 63 6.35 22.03 -3.04
C THR A 63 7.51 22.21 -4.01
N HIS A 64 7.19 22.57 -5.26
CA HIS A 64 8.14 22.85 -6.32
C HIS A 64 7.73 24.13 -7.07
N GLY A 65 8.72 24.86 -7.61
CA GLY A 65 8.48 26.11 -8.33
C GLY A 65 8.34 27.33 -7.42
N GLU A 66 8.22 28.52 -8.02
CA GLU A 66 8.20 29.78 -7.28
C GLU A 66 6.85 30.01 -6.58
N PRO A 67 6.81 30.31 -5.27
CA PRO A 67 5.56 30.54 -4.53
C PRO A 67 4.67 31.69 -5.05
N ALA A 68 5.22 32.55 -5.92
CA ALA A 68 4.50 33.65 -6.55
C ALA A 68 3.72 33.21 -7.81
N ASP A 69 4.01 32.04 -8.36
CA ASP A 69 3.35 31.50 -9.55
C ASP A 69 1.96 30.94 -9.22
N PRO A 70 1.08 30.75 -10.23
CA PRO A 70 -0.22 30.12 -10.01
C PRO A 70 -0.06 28.72 -9.39
N VAL A 71 -0.85 28.44 -8.36
CA VAL A 71 -0.74 27.20 -7.59
C VAL A 71 -1.45 26.04 -8.30
N VAL A 72 -0.79 24.88 -8.37
CA VAL A 72 -1.38 23.61 -8.79
C VAL A 72 -1.30 22.63 -7.62
N VAL A 73 -2.45 22.19 -7.11
CA VAL A 73 -2.52 21.19 -6.04
C VAL A 73 -2.72 19.82 -6.67
N VAL A 74 -1.76 18.91 -6.44
CA VAL A 74 -1.81 17.53 -6.93
C VAL A 74 -2.57 16.68 -5.94
N VAL A 75 -3.62 16.01 -6.41
CA VAL A 75 -4.47 15.13 -5.60
C VAL A 75 -4.30 13.69 -6.08
N HIS A 76 -3.75 12.84 -5.24
CA HIS A 76 -3.64 11.41 -5.53
C HIS A 76 -4.99 10.69 -5.34
N GLY A 77 -5.08 9.48 -5.89
CA GLY A 77 -6.24 8.59 -5.76
C GLY A 77 -5.85 7.25 -5.16
N GLY A 78 -6.73 6.26 -5.31
CA GLY A 78 -6.54 4.91 -4.80
C GLY A 78 -6.70 4.78 -3.27
N PRO A 79 -7.21 3.65 -2.78
CA PRO A 79 -7.34 3.43 -1.34
C PRO A 79 -5.96 3.28 -0.70
N GLY A 80 -5.60 4.19 0.21
CA GLY A 80 -4.32 4.16 0.93
C GLY A 80 -3.10 4.51 0.08
N GLY A 81 -3.28 5.09 -1.11
CA GLY A 81 -2.18 5.58 -1.95
C GLY A 81 -1.49 6.83 -1.38
N ASP A 82 -0.45 7.28 -2.07
CA ASP A 82 0.29 8.52 -1.80
C ASP A 82 0.50 9.29 -3.11
N TYR A 83 1.08 10.48 -3.05
CA TYR A 83 1.35 11.27 -4.26
C TYR A 83 2.53 10.76 -5.10
N GLY A 84 3.28 9.74 -4.66
CA GLY A 84 4.57 9.35 -5.24
C GLY A 84 4.51 9.01 -6.73
N TYR A 85 3.42 8.36 -7.17
CA TYR A 85 3.22 8.01 -8.58
C TYR A 85 2.88 9.22 -9.48
N LEU A 86 2.61 10.39 -8.89
CA LEU A 86 2.32 11.64 -9.58
C LEU A 86 3.50 12.62 -9.56
N LEU A 87 4.65 12.27 -8.98
CA LEU A 87 5.81 13.15 -8.86
C LEU A 87 6.34 13.70 -10.19
N SER A 88 6.08 13.02 -11.30
CA SER A 88 6.39 13.55 -12.64
C SER A 88 5.71 14.89 -12.94
N LEU A 89 4.60 15.22 -12.26
CA LEU A 89 3.94 16.53 -12.37
C LEU A 89 4.76 17.69 -11.79
N ALA A 90 5.86 17.40 -11.07
CA ALA A 90 6.79 18.44 -10.63
C ALA A 90 7.47 19.15 -11.81
N GLU A 91 7.45 18.56 -13.02
CA GLU A 91 7.91 19.21 -14.25
C GLU A 91 7.11 20.48 -14.60
N LEU A 92 5.92 20.69 -14.01
CA LEU A 92 5.14 21.93 -14.15
C LEU A 92 5.72 23.11 -13.34
N ALA A 93 6.77 22.87 -12.53
CA ALA A 93 7.36 23.87 -11.64
C ALA A 93 8.06 25.04 -12.36
N ASP A 94 8.22 24.98 -13.68
CA ASP A 94 8.74 26.08 -14.50
C ASP A 94 7.73 27.23 -14.66
N ARG A 95 6.45 26.96 -14.41
CA ARG A 95 5.33 27.90 -14.63
C ARG A 95 4.31 27.96 -13.51
N TYR A 96 4.40 27.04 -12.54
CA TYR A 96 3.41 26.87 -11.48
C TYR A 96 4.11 26.58 -10.15
N HIS A 97 3.47 26.99 -9.06
CA HIS A 97 3.80 26.49 -7.73
C HIS A 97 3.07 25.17 -7.51
N VAL A 98 3.77 24.05 -7.69
CA VAL A 98 3.19 22.70 -7.60
C VAL A 98 3.25 22.22 -6.15
N VAL A 99 2.10 21.83 -5.60
CA VAL A 99 1.96 21.35 -4.23
C VAL A 99 1.53 19.89 -4.25
N PHE A 100 2.36 19.02 -3.69
CA PHE A 100 2.05 17.62 -3.43
C PHE A 100 1.68 17.45 -1.96
N TYR A 101 0.66 16.66 -1.68
CA TYR A 101 0.33 16.27 -0.31
C TYR A 101 -0.28 14.87 -0.27
N ASP A 102 -0.02 14.15 0.81
CA ASP A 102 -0.73 12.91 1.09
C ASP A 102 -2.04 13.23 1.79
N GLN A 103 -3.14 12.72 1.24
CA GLN A 103 -4.47 12.86 1.81
C GLN A 103 -4.52 12.29 3.24
N ARG A 104 -5.52 12.73 4.02
CA ARG A 104 -5.73 12.23 5.38
C ARG A 104 -5.76 10.70 5.39
N SER A 105 -5.01 10.10 6.32
CA SER A 105 -4.89 8.64 6.47
C SER A 105 -4.31 7.90 5.25
N ALA A 106 -3.57 8.61 4.40
CA ALA A 106 -2.85 8.09 3.25
C ALA A 106 -1.34 8.43 3.34
N GLY A 107 -0.51 7.70 2.60
CA GLY A 107 0.94 7.90 2.55
C GLY A 107 1.62 8.09 3.91
N LEU A 108 2.39 9.17 4.04
CA LEU A 108 3.09 9.57 5.26
C LEU A 108 2.33 10.61 6.10
N SER A 109 1.11 10.99 5.68
CA SER A 109 0.18 11.79 6.49
C SER A 109 -0.35 11.00 7.70
N PRO A 110 -0.94 11.67 8.71
CA PRO A 110 -1.38 11.02 9.94
C PRO A 110 -2.41 9.92 9.69
N ARG A 111 -2.20 8.77 10.36
CA ARG A 111 -3.19 7.70 10.43
C ARG A 111 -4.27 8.09 11.44
N VAL A 112 -5.51 8.16 10.99
CA VAL A 112 -6.64 8.46 11.86
C VAL A 112 -7.43 7.16 12.06
N PRO A 113 -7.86 6.83 13.30
CA PRO A 113 -8.75 5.69 13.52
C PRO A 113 -10.02 5.80 12.68
N ALA A 114 -10.56 4.65 12.27
CA ALA A 114 -11.93 4.60 11.76
C ALA A 114 -12.88 4.91 12.91
N ASP A 115 -13.80 5.84 12.66
CA ASP A 115 -14.91 6.25 13.52
C ASP A 115 -16.04 5.20 13.55
#